data_AF-A0A183N5R5-F1
#
_entry.id   AF-A0A183N5R5-F1
#
_cell.length_a   1.000
_cell.length_b   1.000
_cell.length_c   1.000
_cell.angle_alpha   90.00
_cell.angle_beta   90.00
_cell.angle_gamma   90.00
#
_symmetry.space_group_name_H-M   'P 1'
#
loop_
_entity.id
_entity.type
_entity.pdbx_description
1 polymer ?
#
loop_
_entity_poly.entity_id
_entity_poly.type
_entity_poly.pdbx_seq_one_letter_code
_entity_poly.pdbx_strand_id
1 'polypeptide(L)'
;MRFVPLTTVSGIQTIDTNHEDMIHDAQLDYYGTTLATASSDHSVKIFDVRNKKQVLIAHLRDHQGPVWSLSWSHPMYGSLLASCGYDRKVIIWQEINGRWGKVFEYAEHASSVNCVCWAPHSYGLMLACASSDGTISILISDETNSWRVFRIPEAHSVSGSIRGSDEDVKPRIGKARITFLRLKNIWNSKQLSINIKVRIFNTDVKTVLMYEAEPWRTTTAITKNA
;
A
#
# COMPACT_ATOMS: atom_id res chain seq x y z
N MET A 1 18.85 7.89 -39.08
CA MET A 1 18.04 7.94 -37.84
C MET A 1 16.72 7.23 -38.14
N ARG A 2 16.50 6.02 -37.62
CA ARG A 2 15.22 5.32 -37.81
C ARG A 2 14.29 5.75 -36.66
N PHE A 3 13.16 6.35 -37.00
CA PHE A 3 12.07 6.56 -36.05
C PHE A 3 11.56 5.18 -35.62
N VAL A 4 11.73 4.85 -34.35
CA VAL A 4 11.03 3.72 -33.73
C VAL A 4 9.64 4.26 -33.40
N PRO A 5 8.55 3.68 -33.94
CA PRO A 5 7.22 4.14 -33.61
C PRO A 5 6.95 3.86 -32.13
N LEU A 6 6.32 4.82 -31.44
CA LEU A 6 5.78 4.62 -30.11
C LEU A 6 4.82 3.43 -30.17
N THR A 7 5.16 2.34 -29.50
CA THR A 7 4.30 1.17 -29.37
C THR A 7 2.99 1.60 -28.75
N THR A 8 1.91 1.41 -29.49
CA THR A 8 0.54 1.52 -29.00
C THR A 8 0.42 0.67 -27.73
N VAL A 9 0.07 1.29 -26.59
CA VAL A 9 -0.20 0.56 -25.34
C VAL A 9 -1.40 -0.35 -25.59
N SER A 10 -1.17 -1.64 -25.85
CA SER A 10 -2.22 -2.59 -26.17
C SER A 10 -2.48 -3.53 -25.00
N GLY A 11 -3.51 -3.19 -24.22
CA GLY A 11 -4.18 -4.15 -23.35
C GLY A 11 -4.61 -3.55 -22.01
N ILE A 12 -5.84 -3.06 -21.94
CA ILE A 12 -6.52 -2.88 -20.65
C ILE A 12 -6.84 -4.29 -20.12
N GLN A 13 -6.30 -4.65 -18.96
CA GLN A 13 -6.70 -5.86 -18.25
C GLN A 13 -7.64 -5.47 -17.11
N THR A 14 -8.86 -6.02 -17.14
CA THR A 14 -9.83 -5.89 -16.05
C THR A 14 -9.76 -7.12 -15.18
N ILE A 15 -9.66 -6.93 -13.87
CA ILE A 15 -9.69 -8.01 -12.89
C ILE A 15 -11.00 -7.98 -12.12
N ASP A 16 -11.68 -9.12 -12.10
CA ASP A 16 -12.82 -9.33 -11.21
C ASP A 16 -12.31 -9.86 -9.87
N THR A 17 -12.39 -9.00 -8.86
CA THR A 17 -11.86 -9.26 -7.53
C THR A 17 -12.83 -10.09 -6.66
N ASN A 18 -14.10 -10.21 -7.10
CA ASN A 18 -15.18 -10.79 -6.31
C ASN A 18 -15.33 -10.17 -4.91
N HIS A 19 -14.88 -8.93 -4.70
CA HIS A 19 -15.16 -8.20 -3.46
C HIS A 19 -16.66 -7.97 -3.31
N GLU A 20 -17.15 -8.08 -2.08
CA GLU A 20 -18.57 -7.94 -1.78
C GLU A 20 -18.99 -6.47 -1.69
N ASP A 21 -18.01 -5.57 -1.53
CA ASP A 21 -18.20 -4.14 -1.36
C ASP A 21 -17.05 -3.32 -2.01
N MET A 22 -17.10 -1.99 -1.90
CA MET A 22 -16.20 -1.03 -2.53
C MET A 22 -14.71 -1.33 -2.27
N ILE A 23 -13.89 -1.20 -3.30
CA ILE A 23 -12.44 -1.33 -3.22
C ILE A 23 -11.83 0.05 -2.97
N HIS A 24 -10.99 0.17 -1.95
CA HIS A 24 -10.36 1.43 -1.53
C HIS A 24 -8.92 1.57 -2.00
N ASP A 25 -8.21 0.45 -2.10
CA ASP A 25 -6.82 0.42 -2.55
C ASP A 25 -6.53 -0.89 -3.29
N ALA A 26 -5.62 -0.82 -4.25
CA ALA A 26 -5.13 -1.96 -4.98
C ALA A 26 -3.71 -1.66 -5.47
N GLN A 27 -2.79 -2.61 -5.28
CA GLN A 27 -1.38 -2.40 -5.57
C GLN A 27 -0.72 -3.67 -6.09
N LEU A 28 0.06 -3.51 -7.16
CA LEU A 28 0.99 -4.55 -7.58
C LEU A 28 2.19 -4.60 -6.63
N ASP A 29 2.75 -5.79 -6.47
CA ASP A 29 4.05 -6.00 -5.86
C ASP A 29 5.17 -5.37 -6.70
N TYR A 30 6.39 -5.41 -6.18
CA TYR A 30 7.57 -4.83 -6.83
C TYR A 30 7.82 -5.36 -8.26
N TYR A 31 7.47 -6.63 -8.52
CA TYR A 31 7.70 -7.29 -9.80
C TYR A 31 6.51 -7.18 -10.77
N GLY A 32 5.38 -6.61 -10.35
CA GLY A 32 4.17 -6.56 -11.15
C GLY A 32 3.49 -7.92 -11.33
N THR A 33 3.82 -8.90 -10.50
CA THR A 33 3.35 -10.29 -10.62
C THR A 33 2.20 -10.63 -9.68
N THR A 34 2.09 -9.87 -8.59
CA THR A 34 1.08 -10.10 -7.55
C THR A 34 0.29 -8.82 -7.33
N LEU A 35 -1.04 -8.90 -7.35
CA LEU A 35 -1.94 -7.80 -7.04
C LEU A 35 -2.55 -8.01 -5.65
N ALA A 36 -2.44 -7.01 -4.77
CA ALA A 36 -3.23 -6.93 -3.55
C ALA A 36 -4.38 -5.94 -3.72
N THR A 37 -5.50 -6.21 -3.06
CA THR A 37 -6.73 -5.38 -3.09
C THR A 37 -7.32 -5.30 -1.69
N ALA A 38 -7.84 -4.13 -1.32
CA ALA A 38 -8.41 -3.82 0.00
C ALA A 38 -9.80 -3.22 -0.15
N SER A 39 -10.76 -3.70 0.65
CA SER A 39 -12.18 -3.40 0.45
C SER A 39 -12.93 -3.05 1.75
N SER A 40 -14.07 -2.39 1.57
CA SER A 40 -15.13 -2.24 2.57
C SER A 40 -15.65 -3.57 3.10
N ASP A 41 -15.46 -4.69 2.41
CA ASP A 41 -15.87 -6.03 2.87
C ASP A 41 -14.96 -6.64 3.96
N HIS A 42 -14.10 -5.81 4.55
CA HIS A 42 -13.15 -6.13 5.61
C HIS A 42 -12.05 -7.11 5.20
N SER A 43 -11.89 -7.36 3.90
CA SER A 43 -10.91 -8.31 3.40
C SER A 43 -9.80 -7.66 2.58
N VAL A 44 -8.64 -8.31 2.61
CA VAL A 44 -7.57 -8.12 1.63
C VAL A 44 -7.49 -9.36 0.76
N LYS A 45 -7.53 -9.20 -0.55
CA LYS A 45 -7.36 -10.31 -1.51
C LYS A 45 -6.07 -10.15 -2.29
N ILE A 46 -5.37 -11.27 -2.45
CA ILE A 46 -4.11 -11.36 -3.18
C ILE A 46 -4.32 -12.23 -4.41
N PHE A 47 -3.93 -11.70 -5.56
CA PHE A 47 -4.04 -12.35 -6.86
C PHE A 47 -2.67 -12.51 -7.49
N ASP A 48 -2.39 -13.71 -8.00
CA ASP A 48 -1.35 -13.89 -9.00
C ASP A 48 -1.90 -13.40 -10.35
N VAL A 49 -1.19 -12.46 -10.98
CA VAL A 49 -1.58 -11.81 -12.23
C VAL A 49 -0.64 -12.11 -13.40
N ARG A 50 0.24 -13.12 -13.26
CA ARG A 50 1.19 -13.52 -14.30
C ARG A 50 0.46 -13.99 -15.56
N ASN A 51 1.02 -13.65 -16.72
CA ASN A 51 0.56 -14.11 -18.05
C ASN A 51 -0.93 -13.81 -18.34
N LYS A 52 -1.44 -12.68 -17.86
CA LYS A 52 -2.85 -12.27 -18.03
C LYS A 52 -3.88 -13.22 -17.41
N LYS A 53 -3.45 -14.17 -16.56
CA LYS A 53 -4.36 -15.00 -15.77
C LYS A 53 -4.53 -14.36 -14.39
N GLN A 54 -5.75 -14.34 -13.87
CA GLN A 54 -6.03 -13.93 -12.50
C GLN A 54 -6.30 -15.19 -11.67
N VAL A 55 -5.51 -15.40 -10.62
CA VAL A 55 -5.72 -16.51 -9.68
C VAL A 55 -5.72 -15.92 -8.28
N LEU A 56 -6.84 -16.06 -7.56
CA LEU A 56 -6.90 -15.70 -6.14
C LEU A 56 -6.00 -16.68 -5.37
N ILE A 57 -4.91 -16.16 -4.79
CA ILE A 57 -3.95 -16.96 -4.03
C ILE A 57 -4.09 -16.77 -2.51
N ALA A 58 -4.74 -15.68 -2.06
CA ALA A 58 -5.08 -15.51 -0.65
C ALA A 58 -6.28 -14.60 -0.42
N HIS A 59 -7.00 -14.90 0.66
CA HIS A 59 -8.13 -14.14 1.16
C HIS A 59 -7.94 -13.90 2.66
N LEU A 60 -7.58 -12.67 3.02
CA LEU A 60 -7.11 -12.28 4.34
C LEU A 60 -8.25 -11.54 5.06
N ARG A 61 -8.84 -12.18 6.08
CA ARG A 61 -10.07 -11.75 6.77
C ARG A 61 -9.88 -11.55 8.28
N ASP A 62 -8.93 -10.70 8.67
CA ASP A 62 -8.70 -10.40 10.09
C ASP A 62 -9.23 -9.00 10.50
N HIS A 63 -9.30 -8.07 9.55
CA HIS A 63 -9.89 -6.77 9.80
C HIS A 63 -11.38 -6.87 10.19
N GLN A 64 -11.81 -6.01 11.09
CA GLN A 64 -13.19 -5.94 11.62
C GLN A 64 -13.96 -4.72 11.10
N GLY A 65 -13.43 -4.08 10.07
CA GLY A 65 -13.96 -2.89 9.44
C GLY A 65 -13.31 -2.68 8.06
N PRO A 66 -13.77 -1.69 7.29
CA PRO A 66 -13.22 -1.39 5.97
C PRO A 66 -11.70 -1.25 5.97
N VAL A 67 -11.05 -1.85 4.97
CA VAL A 67 -9.61 -1.76 4.76
C VAL A 67 -9.33 -0.63 3.77
N TRP A 68 -8.55 0.36 4.20
CA TRP A 68 -8.39 1.62 3.49
C TRP A 68 -7.16 1.69 2.60
N SER A 69 -6.07 1.05 3.01
CA SER A 69 -4.78 1.22 2.35
C SER A 69 -3.91 -0.02 2.47
N LEU A 70 -3.13 -0.24 1.42
CA LEU A 70 -2.15 -1.29 1.29
C LEU A 70 -0.76 -0.72 1.04
N SER A 71 0.28 -1.45 1.42
CA SER A 71 1.64 -1.17 0.97
C SER A 71 2.48 -2.45 0.94
N TRP A 72 3.11 -2.70 -0.19
CA TRP A 72 4.11 -3.76 -0.35
C TRP A 72 5.46 -3.34 0.22
N SER A 73 6.16 -4.26 0.89
CA SER A 73 7.54 -4.04 1.31
C SER A 73 8.50 -4.22 0.14
N HIS A 74 9.75 -3.80 0.34
CA HIS A 74 10.81 -4.17 -0.59
C HIS A 74 11.04 -5.70 -0.58
N PRO A 75 11.26 -6.35 -1.75
CA PRO A 75 11.37 -7.80 -1.84
C PRO A 75 12.57 -8.39 -1.09
N MET A 76 13.56 -7.58 -0.71
CA MET A 76 14.68 -8.05 0.11
C MET A 76 14.27 -8.55 1.50
N TYR A 77 13.09 -8.15 1.99
CA TYR A 77 12.52 -8.61 3.25
C TYR A 77 11.51 -9.75 3.06
N GLY A 78 11.43 -10.30 1.84
CA GLY A 78 10.40 -11.25 1.43
C GLY A 78 9.10 -10.57 0.99
N SER A 79 8.08 -11.40 0.80
CA SER A 79 6.75 -11.00 0.35
C SER A 79 5.92 -10.47 1.53
N LEU A 80 6.19 -9.25 1.98
CA LEU A 80 5.39 -8.59 3.02
C LEU A 80 4.40 -7.58 2.43
N LEU A 81 3.20 -7.59 2.98
CA LEU A 81 2.14 -6.64 2.70
C LEU A 81 1.62 -6.05 4.00
N ALA A 82 1.54 -4.72 4.09
CA ALA A 82 0.87 -4.05 5.18
C ALA A 82 -0.54 -3.64 4.74
N SER A 83 -1.52 -3.79 5.64
CA SER A 83 -2.88 -3.27 5.49
C SER A 83 -3.29 -2.47 6.72
N CYS A 84 -4.18 -1.51 6.54
CA CYS A 84 -4.79 -0.77 7.63
C CYS A 84 -6.24 -0.38 7.36
N GLY A 85 -7.01 -0.16 8.42
CA GLY A 85 -8.46 0.03 8.29
C GLY A 85 -9.14 0.83 9.39
N TYR A 86 -10.46 0.89 9.26
CA TYR A 86 -11.38 1.57 10.18
C TYR A 86 -11.37 0.99 11.59
N ASP A 87 -11.10 -0.31 11.68
CA ASP A 87 -10.97 -1.08 12.92
C ASP A 87 -9.76 -0.71 13.77
N ARG A 88 -9.02 0.32 13.37
CA ARG A 88 -7.84 0.88 14.06
C ARG A 88 -6.62 -0.03 14.01
N LYS A 89 -6.69 -1.11 13.24
CA LYS A 89 -5.60 -2.08 13.11
C LYS A 89 -4.65 -1.70 11.98
N VAL A 90 -3.39 -2.03 12.19
CA VAL A 90 -2.38 -2.22 11.15
C VAL A 90 -1.97 -3.67 11.20
N ILE A 91 -2.07 -4.37 10.07
CA ILE A 91 -1.74 -5.79 9.97
C ILE A 91 -0.63 -5.96 8.95
N ILE A 92 0.39 -6.74 9.31
CA ILE A 92 1.45 -7.14 8.40
C ILE A 92 1.25 -8.61 8.07
N TRP A 93 1.18 -8.88 6.78
CA TRP A 93 0.99 -10.18 6.19
C TRP A 93 2.29 -10.61 5.53
N GLN A 94 2.62 -11.89 5.64
CA GLN A 94 3.76 -12.49 4.96
C GLN A 94 3.31 -13.74 4.20
N GLU A 95 3.88 -13.91 3.02
CA GLU A 95 3.84 -15.18 2.32
C GLU A 95 5.07 -16.01 2.64
N ILE A 96 4.85 -17.25 3.08
CA ILE A 96 5.88 -18.24 3.36
C ILE A 96 5.44 -19.56 2.71
N ASN A 97 6.24 -20.07 1.77
CA ASN A 97 6.00 -21.34 1.08
C ASN A 97 4.61 -21.46 0.44
N GLY A 98 4.18 -20.39 -0.23
CA GLY A 98 2.90 -20.26 -0.93
C GLY A 98 1.72 -19.95 -0.02
N ARG A 99 1.92 -19.74 1.29
CA ARG A 99 0.85 -19.49 2.25
C ARG A 99 0.98 -18.11 2.87
N TRP A 100 -0.10 -17.35 2.76
CA TRP A 100 -0.23 -16.04 3.39
C TRP A 100 -0.72 -16.17 4.82
N GLY A 101 -0.07 -15.44 5.74
CA GLY A 101 -0.45 -15.39 7.15
C GLY A 101 -0.14 -14.04 7.78
N LYS A 102 -0.83 -13.74 8.88
CA LYS A 102 -0.57 -12.57 9.71
C LYS A 102 0.70 -12.81 10.52
N VAL A 103 1.69 -11.93 10.39
CA VAL A 103 2.95 -12.01 11.15
C VAL A 103 3.06 -10.93 12.22
N PHE A 104 2.31 -9.84 12.08
CA PHE A 104 2.23 -8.80 13.10
C PHE A 104 0.90 -8.05 13.05
N GLU A 105 0.45 -7.59 14.21
CA GLU A 105 -0.73 -6.73 14.37
C GLU A 105 -0.41 -5.61 15.35
N TYR A 106 -0.83 -4.40 15.00
CA TYR A 106 -0.78 -3.24 15.87
C TYR A 106 -2.15 -2.59 15.95
N ALA A 107 -2.71 -2.49 17.16
CA ALA A 107 -4.09 -2.06 17.41
C ALA A 107 -4.21 -0.97 18.50
N GLU A 108 -3.12 -0.24 18.77
CA GLU A 108 -3.07 0.79 19.83
C GLU A 108 -3.53 2.19 19.36
N HIS A 109 -3.90 2.34 18.09
CA HIS A 109 -4.51 3.58 17.61
C HIS A 109 -5.89 3.78 18.20
N ALA A 110 -6.24 5.01 18.57
CA ALA A 110 -7.53 5.33 19.18
C ALA A 110 -8.63 5.58 18.12
N SER A 111 -8.26 5.64 16.84
CA SER A 111 -9.18 5.87 15.72
C SER A 111 -8.68 5.20 14.44
N SER A 112 -9.50 5.29 13.38
CA SER A 112 -9.26 4.68 12.06
C SER A 112 -7.85 4.96 11.55
N VAL A 113 -7.14 3.92 11.09
CA VAL A 113 -5.82 4.06 10.46
C VAL A 113 -6.04 4.17 8.96
N ASN A 114 -5.73 5.34 8.40
CA ASN A 114 -6.18 5.67 7.05
C ASN A 114 -5.14 5.38 5.96
N CYS A 115 -3.86 5.21 6.35
CA CYS A 115 -2.80 4.97 5.39
C CYS A 115 -1.59 4.28 6.03
N VAL A 116 -0.91 3.44 5.24
CA VAL A 116 0.34 2.75 5.59
C VAL A 116 1.32 2.83 4.42
N CYS A 117 2.62 3.00 4.69
CA CYS A 117 3.67 2.91 3.67
C CYS A 117 4.96 2.40 4.28
N TRP A 118 5.56 1.44 3.59
CA TRP A 118 6.90 0.97 3.90
C TRP A 118 7.92 2.06 3.58
N ALA A 119 8.90 2.19 4.45
CA ALA A 119 10.05 3.03 4.20
C ALA A 119 10.92 2.42 3.09
N PRO A 120 11.75 3.23 2.41
CA PRO A 120 12.79 2.71 1.53
C PRO A 120 13.69 1.74 2.29
N HIS A 121 14.08 0.67 1.61
CA HIS A 121 14.84 -0.43 2.22
C HIS A 121 16.19 -0.02 2.81
N SER A 122 16.75 1.12 2.40
CA SER A 122 17.97 1.69 2.99
C SER A 122 17.81 2.13 4.44
N TYR A 123 16.57 2.32 4.93
CA TYR A 123 16.26 2.62 6.32
C TYR A 123 15.95 1.38 7.16
N GLY A 124 15.97 0.18 6.57
CA GLY A 124 15.54 -1.05 7.23
C GLY A 124 14.05 -1.35 7.01
N LEU A 125 13.57 -2.41 7.68
CA LEU A 125 12.18 -2.83 7.61
C LEU A 125 11.31 -1.95 8.53
N MET A 126 10.90 -0.80 8.01
CA MET A 126 10.10 0.18 8.72
C MET A 126 8.79 0.50 8.00
N LEU A 127 7.70 0.66 8.74
CA LEU A 127 6.39 1.05 8.23
C LEU A 127 5.88 2.28 8.98
N ALA A 128 5.41 3.31 8.28
CA ALA A 128 4.61 4.36 8.93
C ALA A 128 3.12 4.13 8.75
N CYS A 129 2.36 4.49 9.77
CA CYS A 129 0.92 4.37 9.85
C CYS A 129 0.35 5.70 10.33
N ALA A 130 -0.63 6.25 9.61
CA ALA A 130 -1.28 7.51 9.97
C ALA A 130 -2.72 7.26 10.40
N SER A 131 -3.06 7.66 11.63
CA SER A 131 -4.40 7.47 12.19
C SER A 131 -5.15 8.77 12.37
N SER A 132 -6.48 8.68 12.25
CA SER A 132 -7.41 9.78 12.53
C SER A 132 -7.44 10.24 13.99
N ASP A 133 -6.68 9.58 14.87
CA ASP A 133 -6.41 10.02 16.24
C ASP A 133 -5.33 11.12 16.33
N GLY A 134 -4.81 11.59 15.20
CA GLY A 134 -3.80 12.64 15.12
C GLY A 134 -2.37 12.14 15.23
N THR A 135 -2.18 10.84 15.45
CA THR A 135 -0.86 10.24 15.66
C THR A 135 -0.35 9.55 14.41
N ILE A 136 0.97 9.49 14.29
CA ILE A 136 1.67 8.62 13.35
C ILE A 136 2.45 7.59 14.15
N SER A 137 2.29 6.31 13.82
CA SER A 137 3.11 5.24 14.41
C SER A 137 4.13 4.75 13.37
N ILE A 138 5.35 4.51 13.81
CA ILE A 138 6.45 3.93 13.03
C ILE A 138 6.74 2.56 13.61
N LEU A 139 6.47 1.51 12.83
CA LEU A 139 6.72 0.13 13.19
C LEU A 139 8.08 -0.25 12.61
N ILE A 140 8.96 -0.81 13.42
CA ILE A 140 10.33 -1.16 13.07
C ILE A 140 10.52 -2.63 13.42
N SER A 141 10.83 -3.46 12.43
CA SER A 141 11.27 -4.83 12.68
C SER A 141 12.78 -4.86 12.87
N ASP A 142 13.24 -5.59 13.88
CA ASP A 142 14.65 -5.98 13.97
C ASP A 142 14.91 -7.29 13.22
N GLU A 143 16.19 -7.71 13.20
CA GLU A 143 16.66 -8.94 12.52
C GLU A 143 16.04 -10.23 13.08
N THR A 144 15.38 -10.15 14.25
CA THR A 144 14.73 -11.29 14.90
C THR A 144 13.23 -11.38 14.56
N ASN A 145 12.74 -10.55 13.63
CA ASN A 145 11.31 -10.34 13.36
C ASN A 145 10.52 -9.83 14.58
N SER A 146 11.20 -9.20 15.55
CA SER A 146 10.53 -8.52 16.65
C SER A 146 10.18 -7.09 16.23
N TRP A 147 8.95 -6.71 16.48
CA TRP A 147 8.42 -5.40 16.08
C TRP A 147 8.42 -4.42 17.25
N ARG A 148 8.99 -3.24 17.02
CA ARG A 148 8.98 -2.10 17.94
C ARG A 148 8.16 -0.98 17.33
N VAL A 149 7.44 -0.24 18.16
CA VAL A 149 6.59 0.85 17.69
C VAL A 149 7.01 2.16 18.32
N PHE A 150 7.26 3.16 17.49
CA PHE A 150 7.50 4.53 17.91
C PHE A 150 6.32 5.40 17.49
N ARG A 151 5.66 6.05 18.45
CA ARG A 151 4.48 6.88 18.20
C ARG A 151 4.86 8.36 18.24
N ILE A 152 4.41 9.08 17.22
CA ILE A 152 4.54 10.52 17.09
C ILE A 152 3.15 11.12 17.40
N PRO A 153 2.93 11.61 18.63
CA PRO A 153 1.68 12.28 18.98
C PRO A 153 1.56 13.61 18.22
N GLU A 154 0.32 14.08 18.05
CA GLU A 154 0.01 15.39 17.45
C GLU A 154 0.67 15.65 16.08
N ALA A 155 0.96 14.58 15.33
CA ALA A 155 1.58 14.66 14.02
C ALA A 155 0.71 15.40 12.99
N HIS A 156 -0.60 15.48 13.23
CA HIS A 156 -1.52 16.30 12.46
C HIS A 156 -2.73 16.70 13.29
N SER A 157 -3.38 17.79 12.89
CA SER A 157 -4.54 18.35 13.59
C SER A 157 -5.67 17.32 13.72
N VAL A 158 -6.04 17.00 14.96
CA VAL A 158 -7.29 16.34 15.28
C VAL A 158 -8.36 17.42 15.33
N SER A 159 -9.13 17.61 14.25
CA SER A 159 -10.32 18.44 14.38
C SER A 159 -11.32 17.71 15.29
N GLY A 160 -11.81 18.47 16.28
CA GLY A 160 -12.51 18.02 17.49
C GLY A 160 -13.43 16.82 17.38
N SER A 161 -13.42 16.03 18.45
CA SER A 161 -14.35 14.95 18.79
C SER A 161 -15.80 15.29 18.41
N ILE A 162 -16.31 14.68 17.34
CA ILE A 162 -17.74 14.44 17.16
C ILE A 162 -17.92 13.03 16.61
N ARG A 163 -18.85 12.31 17.23
CA ARG A 163 -19.24 10.96 16.87
C ARG A 163 -19.77 10.92 15.43
N GLY A 164 -19.21 10.00 14.66
CA GLY A 164 -19.85 9.22 13.59
C GLY A 164 -20.86 9.94 12.69
N SER A 165 -20.38 10.49 11.58
CA SER A 165 -21.10 10.51 10.31
C SER A 165 -20.09 10.27 9.17
N ASP A 166 -20.49 9.59 8.10
CA ASP A 166 -19.63 9.31 6.92
C ASP A 166 -19.12 10.59 6.24
N GLU A 167 -19.81 11.72 6.42
CA GLU A 167 -19.41 13.02 5.87
C GLU A 167 -18.12 13.56 6.50
N ASP A 168 -17.85 13.23 7.77
CA ASP A 168 -16.65 13.67 8.50
C ASP A 168 -15.42 12.78 8.25
N VAL A 169 -15.61 11.60 7.65
CA VAL A 169 -14.52 10.64 7.37
C VAL A 169 -13.66 11.12 6.20
N LYS A 170 -14.27 11.64 5.12
CA LYS A 170 -13.56 12.09 3.91
C LYS A 170 -12.53 13.21 4.20
N PRO A 171 -12.87 14.28 4.95
CA PRO A 171 -11.90 15.32 5.31
C PRO A 171 -10.74 14.79 6.16
N ARG A 172 -11.00 13.85 7.08
CA ARG A 172 -9.99 13.25 7.98
C ARG A 172 -9.01 12.37 7.21
N ILE A 173 -9.51 11.53 6.30
CA ILE A 173 -8.68 10.74 5.38
C ILE A 173 -7.82 11.68 4.53
N GLY A 174 -8.38 12.79 4.02
CA GLY A 174 -7.65 13.79 3.25
C GLY A 174 -6.45 14.37 4.01
N LYS A 175 -6.63 14.79 5.26
CA LYS A 175 -5.55 15.34 6.09
C LYS A 175 -4.48 14.30 6.42
N ALA A 176 -4.87 13.10 6.85
CA ALA A 176 -3.95 12.01 7.15
C ALA A 176 -3.12 11.64 5.91
N ARG A 177 -3.76 11.58 4.73
CA ARG A 177 -3.08 11.36 3.45
C ARG A 177 -2.08 12.48 3.12
N ILE A 178 -2.39 13.74 3.39
CA ILE A 178 -1.45 14.86 3.14
C ILE A 178 -0.21 14.74 4.02
N THR A 179 -0.37 14.55 5.33
CA THR A 179 0.76 14.40 6.25
C THR A 179 1.61 13.18 5.90
N PHE A 180 0.95 12.10 5.52
CA PHE A 180 1.61 10.90 5.04
C PHE A 180 2.35 11.10 3.71
N LEU A 181 1.76 11.82 2.75
CA LEU A 181 2.45 12.17 1.49
C LEU A 181 3.69 13.01 1.77
N ARG A 182 3.66 13.90 2.77
CA ARG A 182 4.85 14.61 3.23
C ARG A 182 5.90 13.64 3.77
N LEU A 183 5.51 12.70 4.65
CA LEU A 183 6.42 11.68 5.17
C LEU A 183 7.03 10.81 4.05
N LYS A 184 6.20 10.40 3.09
CA LYS A 184 6.63 9.66 1.90
C LYS A 184 7.60 10.46 1.04
N ASN A 185 7.36 11.75 0.85
CA ASN A 185 8.28 12.64 0.14
C ASN A 185 9.61 12.79 0.89
N ILE A 186 9.57 12.88 2.23
CA ILE A 186 10.77 12.92 3.07
C ILE A 186 11.59 11.64 2.87
N TRP A 187 10.95 10.47 2.89
CA TRP A 187 11.62 9.21 2.58
C TRP A 187 12.24 9.17 1.17
N ASN A 188 11.47 9.59 0.16
CA ASN A 188 11.91 9.56 -1.23
C ASN A 188 12.98 10.61 -1.57
N SER A 189 13.10 11.67 -0.77
CA SER A 189 14.08 12.75 -0.99
C SER A 189 15.54 12.28 -0.86
N LYS A 190 15.81 11.10 -0.28
CA LYS A 190 17.17 10.56 -0.07
C LYS A 190 17.57 9.40 -1.00
N GLN A 191 17.06 9.39 -2.24
CA GLN A 191 17.40 8.45 -3.33
C GLN A 191 16.97 6.98 -3.14
N LEU A 192 15.94 6.60 -3.90
CA LEU A 192 15.79 5.38 -4.73
C LEU A 192 14.29 5.16 -4.97
N SER A 193 13.78 5.72 -6.07
CA SER A 193 12.39 5.58 -6.49
C SER A 193 12.27 4.50 -7.54
N ILE A 194 11.72 3.36 -7.16
CA ILE A 194 10.97 2.49 -8.08
C ILE A 194 9.75 1.98 -7.33
N ASN A 195 8.71 2.81 -7.31
CA ASN A 195 7.37 2.30 -7.09
C ASN A 195 6.68 2.42 -8.43
N ILE A 196 6.43 1.28 -9.07
CA ILE A 196 5.52 1.19 -10.20
C ILE A 196 4.15 1.62 -9.66
N LYS A 197 3.86 2.90 -9.81
CA LYS A 197 2.60 3.47 -9.37
C LYS A 197 1.59 3.20 -10.47
N VAL A 198 1.01 1.99 -10.48
CA VAL A 198 -0.19 1.74 -11.27
C VAL A 198 -1.27 2.69 -10.74
N ARG A 199 -1.64 3.66 -11.57
CA ARG A 199 -2.69 4.63 -11.24
C ARG A 199 -4.03 3.98 -11.54
N ILE A 200 -4.63 3.37 -10.53
CA ILE A 200 -5.94 2.75 -10.65
C ILE A 200 -6.99 3.87 -10.59
N PHE A 201 -7.81 3.95 -11.63
CA PHE A 201 -9.00 4.79 -11.61
C PHE A 201 -10.14 3.97 -11.00
N ASN A 202 -10.56 4.39 -9.80
CA ASN A 202 -11.73 3.84 -9.12
C ASN A 202 -12.98 4.22 -9.93
N THR A 203 -13.71 3.25 -10.45
CA THR A 203 -14.99 3.46 -11.12
C THR A 203 -16.02 2.54 -10.50
N ASP A 204 -16.47 2.85 -9.27
CA ASP A 204 -17.68 2.36 -8.56
C ASP A 204 -18.14 0.89 -8.67
N VAL A 205 -17.34 -0.01 -9.22
CA VAL A 205 -17.79 -1.35 -9.59
C VAL A 205 -16.61 -2.29 -9.51
N LYS A 206 -16.49 -3.05 -8.40
CA LYS A 206 -15.89 -4.41 -8.16
C LYS A 206 -14.64 -4.86 -8.94
N THR A 207 -14.04 -4.00 -9.74
CA THR A 207 -13.12 -4.28 -10.81
C THR A 207 -11.95 -3.32 -10.71
N VAL A 208 -10.76 -3.86 -10.92
CA VAL A 208 -9.52 -3.08 -10.92
C VAL A 208 -8.98 -3.03 -12.34
N LEU A 209 -8.77 -1.81 -12.85
CA LEU A 209 -8.10 -1.55 -14.12
C LEU A 209 -6.59 -1.53 -13.88
N MET A 210 -5.88 -2.51 -14.44
CA MET A 210 -4.42 -2.51 -14.43
C MET A 210 -3.87 -1.92 -15.73
N TYR A 211 -2.89 -1.04 -15.58
CA TYR A 211 -2.06 -0.54 -16.69
C TYR A 211 -0.70 -1.22 -16.62
N GLU A 212 -0.06 -1.43 -17.78
CA GLU A 212 1.28 -2.01 -17.82
C GLU A 212 2.26 -1.24 -16.93
N ALA A 213 2.91 -2.01 -16.08
CA ALA A 213 3.93 -1.58 -15.14
C ALA A 213 5.27 -1.46 -15.90
N GLU A 214 5.55 -0.33 -16.55
CA GLU A 214 6.88 -0.14 -17.15
C GLU A 214 7.94 0.04 -16.03
N PRO A 215 8.96 -0.84 -15.94
CA PRO A 215 10.11 -0.59 -15.10
C PRO A 215 10.95 0.51 -15.75
N TRP A 216 10.87 1.73 -15.23
CA TRP A 216 11.80 2.79 -15.60
C TRP A 216 13.21 2.37 -15.17
N ARG A 217 14.02 1.88 -16.13
CA ARG A 217 15.47 1.75 -15.95
C ARG A 217 16.08 3.13 -16.07
N THR A 218 16.58 3.69 -14.97
CA THR A 218 17.48 4.85 -15.02
C THR A 218 18.82 4.38 -15.56
N THR A 219 19.01 4.47 -16.88
CA THR A 219 20.34 4.35 -17.47
C THR A 219 21.09 5.64 -17.15
N THR A 220 21.96 5.62 -16.14
CA THR A 220 22.95 6.69 -15.96
C THR A 220 23.95 6.56 -17.11
N ALA A 221 23.72 7.29 -18.20
CA ALA A 221 24.74 7.49 -19.21
C ALA A 221 25.83 8.40 -18.62
N ILE A 222 26.91 7.80 -18.12
CA ILE A 222 28.14 8.52 -17.82
C ILE A 222 28.78 8.87 -19.18
N THR A 223 28.52 10.05 -19.70
CA THR A 223 29.39 10.65 -20.73
C THR A 223 30.72 10.97 -20.05
N LYS A 224 31.73 10.10 -20.24
CA LYS A 224 33.13 10.50 -20.11
C LYS A 224 33.43 11.42 -21.29
N ASN A 225 33.59 12.71 -21.03
CA ASN A 225 34.25 13.59 -21.99
C ASN A 225 35.77 13.43 -21.82
N ALA A 226 36.44 13.19 -22.94
CA ALA A 226 37.89 13.18 -23.09
C ALA A 226 38.47 14.60 -23.02
#